data_AF-A0A4V2VQ85-F1
#
_entry.id   AF-A0A4V2VQ85-F1
#
_cell.length_a   1.000
_cell.length_b   1.000
_cell.length_c   1.000
_cell.angle_alpha   90.00
_cell.angle_beta   90.00
_cell.angle_gamma   90.00
#
_symmetry.space_group_name_H-M   'P 1'
#
loop_
_entity.id
_entity.type
_entity.pdbx_description
1 polymer ?
#
loop_
_entity_poly.entity_id
_entity_poly.type
_entity_poly.pdbx_seq_one_letter_code
_entity_poly.pdbx_strand_id
1 'polypeptide(L)'
;PRMGKRLATEIVQALREQTVIVPGTQAATIVLPRLTQQLGSLRKQREDIASEVEQRVLAHPLYPVLTSMPGVGVRTAARLLTEVAHKAFCSAAHLAAYAGLAPVTRRSGSSIRGEHPSRRGNKTLKRALFLSAFAALRDPISQAYYTRKIQQGKRHNQALIALARRRCDVLFAMLRDGALYQPQPIPNP
;
A
#
# COMPACT_ATOMS: atom_id res chain seq x y z
N PRO A 1 -17.68 -0.23 12.40
CA PRO A 1 -17.80 1.11 11.77
C PRO A 1 -18.62 2.07 12.65
N ARG A 2 -18.29 3.37 12.66
CA ARG A 2 -18.94 4.38 13.53
C ARG A 2 -20.46 4.50 13.32
N MET A 3 -20.95 4.25 12.10
CA MET A 3 -22.38 4.30 11.77
C MET A 3 -23.14 2.99 12.06
N GLY A 4 -22.44 1.88 12.34
CA GLY A 4 -23.06 0.56 12.38
C GLY A 4 -24.13 0.40 13.46
N LYS A 5 -23.90 0.97 14.65
CA LYS A 5 -24.87 0.93 15.75
C LYS A 5 -26.11 1.75 15.42
N ARG A 6 -25.93 2.96 14.92
CA ARG A 6 -27.02 3.86 14.50
C ARG A 6 -27.90 3.22 13.42
N LEU A 7 -27.28 2.72 12.35
CA LEU A 7 -28.00 2.06 11.25
C LEU A 7 -28.75 0.81 11.72
N ALA A 8 -28.17 0.01 12.61
CA ALA A 8 -28.86 -1.15 13.17
C ALA A 8 -30.12 -0.74 13.94
N THR A 9 -30.04 0.32 14.75
CA THR A 9 -31.19 0.87 15.47
C THR A 9 -32.26 1.41 14.50
N GLU A 10 -31.85 2.18 13.49
CA GLU A 10 -32.75 2.72 12.45
C GLU A 10 -33.47 1.59 11.69
N ILE A 11 -32.74 0.52 11.33
CA ILE A 11 -33.33 -0.65 10.66
C ILE A 11 -34.35 -1.35 11.55
N VAL A 12 -34.02 -1.61 12.82
CA VAL A 12 -34.94 -2.28 13.76
C VAL A 12 -36.18 -1.43 14.02
N GLN A 13 -36.04 -0.10 14.11
CA GLN A 13 -37.16 0.81 14.25
C GLN A 13 -38.05 0.79 13.00
N ALA A 14 -37.48 0.91 11.80
CA ALA A 14 -38.22 0.86 10.55
C ALA A 14 -38.97 -0.48 10.36
N LEU A 15 -38.37 -1.60 10.79
CA LEU A 15 -39.03 -2.92 10.76
C LEU A 15 -40.26 -2.99 11.69
N ARG A 16 -40.28 -2.26 12.81
CA ARG A 16 -41.44 -2.22 13.73
C ARG A 16 -42.58 -1.39 13.16
N GLU A 17 -42.26 -0.36 12.38
CA GLU A 17 -43.23 0.54 11.76
C GLU A 17 -43.72 -0.01 10.40
N GLN A 18 -43.13 -1.11 9.90
CA GLN A 18 -43.50 -1.72 8.63
C GLN A 18 -44.89 -2.37 8.69
N THR A 19 -45.84 -1.84 7.93
CA THR A 19 -47.22 -2.33 7.85
C THR A 19 -47.54 -3.09 6.56
N VAL A 20 -46.63 -3.09 5.58
CA VAL A 20 -46.84 -3.70 4.26
C VAL A 20 -45.85 -4.84 4.03
N ILE A 21 -46.38 -6.01 3.65
CA ILE A 21 -45.58 -7.15 3.17
C ILE A 21 -45.51 -7.08 1.64
N VAL A 22 -44.30 -6.97 1.10
CA VAL A 22 -44.10 -6.98 -0.35
C VAL A 22 -44.27 -8.42 -0.87
N PRO A 23 -45.04 -8.65 -1.94
CA PRO A 23 -45.14 -9.97 -2.57
C PRO A 23 -43.75 -10.52 -2.93
N GLY A 24 -43.48 -11.79 -2.58
CA GLY A 24 -42.17 -12.41 -2.80
C GLY A 24 -41.17 -12.25 -1.65
N THR A 25 -41.52 -11.60 -0.53
CA THR A 25 -40.64 -11.48 0.66
C THR A 25 -40.19 -12.86 1.19
N GLN A 26 -41.01 -13.90 1.05
CA GLN A 26 -40.63 -15.27 1.44
C GLN A 26 -39.54 -15.89 0.54
N ALA A 27 -39.33 -15.41 -0.68
CA ALA A 27 -38.17 -15.84 -1.46
C ALA A 27 -36.86 -15.31 -0.85
N ALA A 28 -36.89 -14.10 -0.27
CA ALA A 28 -35.75 -13.52 0.40
C ALA A 28 -35.35 -14.30 1.67
N THR A 29 -36.31 -14.91 2.38
CA THR A 29 -36.00 -15.75 3.55
C THR A 29 -35.30 -17.06 3.18
N ILE A 30 -35.38 -17.51 1.93
CA ILE A 30 -34.62 -18.67 1.42
C ILE A 30 -33.22 -18.25 0.98
N VAL A 31 -33.10 -17.12 0.27
CA VAL A 31 -31.84 -16.70 -0.37
C VAL A 31 -30.90 -16.02 0.62
N LEU A 32 -31.40 -15.12 1.49
CA LEU A 32 -30.56 -14.33 2.39
C LEU A 32 -29.73 -15.18 3.36
N PRO A 33 -30.27 -16.20 4.05
CA PRO A 33 -29.46 -17.02 4.95
C PRO A 33 -28.30 -17.72 4.23
N ARG A 34 -28.52 -18.19 3.00
CA ARG A 34 -27.48 -18.83 2.18
C ARG A 34 -26.37 -17.83 1.82
N LEU A 35 -26.73 -16.63 1.39
CA LEU A 35 -25.76 -15.56 1.11
C LEU A 35 -25.00 -15.13 2.37
N THR A 36 -25.68 -15.02 3.52
CA THR A 36 -25.04 -14.71 4.81
C THR A 36 -24.06 -15.81 5.22
N GLN A 37 -24.41 -17.08 5.05
CA GLN A 37 -23.52 -18.20 5.30
C GLN A 37 -22.29 -18.17 4.38
N GLN A 38 -22.49 -17.94 3.08
CA GLN A 38 -21.39 -17.81 2.11
C GLN A 38 -20.47 -16.63 2.43
N LEU A 39 -21.03 -15.49 2.82
CA LEU A 39 -20.24 -14.34 3.25
C LEU A 39 -19.43 -14.66 4.51
N GLY A 40 -20.04 -15.38 5.46
CA GLY A 40 -19.37 -15.85 6.67
C GLY A 40 -18.19 -16.77 6.36
N SER A 41 -18.40 -17.77 5.48
CA SER A 41 -17.34 -18.70 5.08
C SER A 41 -16.21 -18.00 4.32
N LEU A 42 -16.54 -17.10 3.39
CA LEU A 42 -15.53 -16.32 2.65
C LEU A 42 -14.70 -15.42 3.57
N ARG A 43 -15.33 -14.80 4.58
CA ARG A 43 -14.61 -14.00 5.57
C ARG A 43 -13.65 -14.85 6.40
N LYS A 44 -14.06 -16.05 6.82
CA LYS A 44 -13.20 -16.98 7.54
C LYS A 44 -12.02 -17.42 6.67
N GLN A 45 -12.28 -17.91 5.46
CA GLN A 45 -11.24 -18.31 4.50
C GLN A 45 -10.24 -17.17 4.21
N ARG A 46 -10.72 -15.93 4.09
CA ARG A 46 -9.85 -14.77 3.92
C ARG A 46 -8.91 -14.56 5.11
N GLU A 47 -9.41 -14.74 6.33
CA GLU A 47 -8.61 -14.60 7.54
C GLU A 47 -7.57 -15.73 7.63
N ASP A 48 -8.00 -16.98 7.41
CA ASP A 48 -7.13 -18.15 7.40
C ASP A 48 -5.96 -17.96 6.40
N ILE A 49 -6.27 -17.57 5.15
CA ILE A 49 -5.27 -17.25 4.13
C ILE A 49 -4.36 -16.09 4.55
N ALA A 50 -4.92 -15.06 5.19
CA ALA A 50 -4.11 -13.92 5.66
C ALA A 50 -3.09 -14.35 6.72
N SER A 51 -3.49 -15.22 7.65
CA SER A 51 -2.61 -15.81 8.65
C SER A 51 -1.52 -16.69 8.01
N GLU A 52 -1.87 -17.55 7.05
CA GLU A 52 -0.89 -18.37 6.33
C GLU A 52 0.13 -17.52 5.56
N VAL A 53 -0.31 -16.47 4.88
CA VAL A 53 0.58 -15.54 4.18
C VAL A 53 1.52 -14.84 5.17
N GLU A 54 1.00 -14.39 6.31
CA GLU A 54 1.80 -13.76 7.36
C GLU A 54 2.88 -14.72 7.89
N GLN A 55 2.54 -15.97 8.20
CA GLN A 55 3.52 -16.98 8.62
C GLN A 55 4.62 -17.20 7.58
N ARG A 56 4.26 -17.34 6.30
CA ARG A 56 5.23 -17.51 5.20
C ARG A 56 6.14 -16.30 5.05
N VAL A 57 5.61 -15.09 5.24
CA VAL A 57 6.37 -13.84 5.16
C VAL A 57 7.33 -13.74 6.34
N LEU A 58 6.88 -14.04 7.56
CA LEU A 58 7.74 -14.03 8.76
C LEU A 58 8.90 -15.01 8.66
N ALA A 59 8.68 -16.18 8.03
CA ALA A 59 9.71 -17.20 7.81
C ALA A 59 10.66 -16.87 6.63
N HIS A 60 10.37 -15.84 5.84
CA HIS A 60 11.17 -15.54 4.64
C HIS A 60 12.52 -14.89 5.02
N PRO A 61 13.67 -15.32 4.44
CA PRO A 61 14.99 -14.80 4.80
C PRO A 61 15.16 -13.28 4.66
N LEU A 62 14.51 -12.68 3.65
CA LEU A 62 14.50 -11.23 3.43
C LEU A 62 13.56 -10.45 4.36
N TYR A 63 12.74 -11.10 5.18
CA TYR A 63 11.84 -10.42 6.10
C TYR A 63 12.56 -9.45 7.05
N PRO A 64 13.58 -9.87 7.84
CA PRO A 64 14.31 -8.96 8.72
C PRO A 64 14.97 -7.81 7.97
N VAL A 65 15.49 -8.08 6.76
CA VAL A 65 16.05 -7.06 5.87
C VAL A 65 14.98 -6.01 5.55
N LEU A 66 13.83 -6.43 5.03
CA LEU A 66 12.75 -5.53 4.64
C LEU A 66 12.19 -4.72 5.83
N THR A 67 11.91 -5.37 6.96
CA THR A 67 11.27 -4.73 8.11
C THR A 67 12.21 -3.90 8.96
N SER A 68 13.52 -4.01 8.78
CA SER A 68 14.48 -3.09 9.40
C SER A 68 14.32 -1.65 8.90
N MET A 69 13.74 -1.45 7.71
CA MET A 69 13.44 -0.13 7.17
C MET A 69 12.17 0.46 7.78
N PRO A 70 12.21 1.64 8.42
CA PRO A 70 11.03 2.26 9.03
C PRO A 70 9.88 2.40 8.04
N GLY A 71 8.65 2.07 8.46
CA GLY A 71 7.47 2.09 7.58
C GLY A 71 7.30 0.85 6.70
N VAL A 72 8.08 -0.22 6.90
CA VAL A 72 7.86 -1.54 6.29
C VAL A 72 7.43 -2.51 7.39
N GLY A 73 6.15 -2.87 7.41
CA GLY A 73 5.61 -3.94 8.26
C GLY A 73 5.28 -5.19 7.43
N VAL A 74 4.82 -6.26 8.09
CA VAL A 74 4.56 -7.58 7.48
C VAL A 74 3.76 -7.53 6.17
N ARG A 75 2.68 -6.76 6.12
CA ARG A 75 1.85 -6.64 4.89
C ARG A 75 2.58 -5.92 3.75
N THR A 76 3.38 -4.91 4.07
CA THR A 76 4.20 -4.20 3.08
C THR A 76 5.33 -5.12 2.62
N ALA A 77 6.01 -5.81 3.54
CA ALA A 77 7.04 -6.78 3.24
C ALA A 77 6.50 -7.89 2.32
N ALA A 78 5.31 -8.44 2.60
CA ALA A 78 4.64 -9.43 1.75
C ALA A 78 4.52 -8.94 0.30
N ARG A 79 4.07 -7.69 0.10
CA ARG A 79 3.97 -7.08 -1.23
C ARG A 79 5.35 -6.89 -1.88
N LEU A 80 6.34 -6.42 -1.14
CA LEU A 80 7.70 -6.28 -1.65
C LEU A 80 8.30 -7.63 -2.05
N LEU A 81 8.07 -8.69 -1.27
CA LEU A 81 8.51 -10.05 -1.58
C LEU A 81 7.88 -10.54 -2.89
N THR A 82 6.56 -10.47 -3.00
CA THR A 82 5.85 -10.93 -4.22
C THR A 82 6.29 -10.17 -5.47
N GLU A 83 6.50 -8.85 -5.36
CA GLU A 83 6.78 -8.02 -6.53
C GLU A 83 8.26 -7.95 -6.89
N VAL A 84 9.18 -8.23 -5.96
CA VAL A 84 10.62 -7.92 -6.11
C VAL A 84 11.54 -9.13 -5.85
N ALA A 85 11.20 -10.05 -4.93
CA ALA A 85 12.17 -11.05 -4.42
C ALA A 85 12.75 -11.99 -5.49
N HIS A 86 11.99 -12.31 -6.54
CA HIS A 86 12.43 -13.22 -7.61
C HIS A 86 12.76 -12.48 -8.91
N LYS A 87 12.99 -11.16 -8.85
CA LYS A 87 13.30 -10.35 -10.02
C LYS A 87 14.69 -9.73 -9.85
N ALA A 88 15.54 -9.92 -10.85
CA ALA A 88 16.81 -9.22 -10.92
C ALA A 88 16.60 -7.81 -11.51
N PHE A 89 17.14 -6.81 -10.83
CA PHE A 89 17.18 -5.43 -11.33
C PHE A 89 18.63 -5.00 -11.46
N CYS A 90 19.02 -4.52 -12.65
CA CYS A 90 20.39 -4.06 -12.90
C CYS A 90 20.78 -2.82 -12.10
N SER A 91 19.81 -2.03 -11.64
CA SER A 91 20.03 -0.82 -10.86
C SER A 91 18.81 -0.41 -10.06
N ALA A 92 19.02 0.46 -9.08
CA ALA A 92 17.96 1.10 -8.32
C ALA A 92 17.02 1.93 -9.21
N ALA A 93 17.54 2.55 -10.27
CA ALA A 93 16.74 3.26 -11.26
C ALA A 93 15.84 2.32 -12.06
N HIS A 94 16.33 1.11 -12.40
CA HIS A 94 15.53 0.09 -13.06
C HIS A 94 14.37 -0.38 -12.15
N LEU A 95 14.63 -0.65 -10.87
CA LEU A 95 13.59 -0.97 -9.90
C LEU A 95 12.54 0.15 -9.78
N ALA A 96 12.98 1.41 -9.72
CA ALA A 96 12.06 2.54 -9.63
C ALA A 96 11.23 2.77 -10.90
N ALA A 97 11.81 2.52 -12.08
CA ALA A 97 11.08 2.54 -13.34
C ALA A 97 10.04 1.41 -13.39
N TYR A 98 10.43 0.20 -12.98
CA TYR A 98 9.52 -0.94 -12.84
C TYR A 98 8.37 -0.63 -11.88
N ALA A 99 8.64 -0.02 -10.72
CA ALA A 99 7.64 0.42 -9.76
C ALA A 99 6.80 1.62 -10.25
N GLY A 100 7.16 2.27 -11.36
CA GLY A 100 6.48 3.49 -11.82
C GLY A 100 6.69 4.70 -10.91
N LEU A 101 7.78 4.73 -10.15
CA LEU A 101 8.24 5.84 -9.30
C LEU A 101 9.20 6.78 -10.03
N ALA A 102 9.88 6.30 -11.08
CA ALA A 102 10.73 7.16 -11.89
C ALA A 102 9.89 8.23 -12.64
N PRO A 103 10.33 9.50 -12.67
CA PRO A 103 9.71 10.52 -13.50
C PRO A 103 9.82 10.14 -14.97
N VAL A 104 8.85 10.58 -15.77
CA VAL A 104 8.83 10.37 -17.22
C VAL A 104 8.86 11.73 -17.89
N THR A 105 9.87 11.96 -18.72
CA THR A 105 9.94 13.13 -19.59
C THR A 105 8.89 12.96 -20.69
N ARG A 106 7.95 13.91 -20.82
CA ARG A 106 7.07 13.98 -21.98
C ARG A 106 7.60 15.02 -22.94
N ARG A 107 8.06 14.58 -24.11
CA ARG A 107 8.39 15.46 -25.21
C ARG A 107 7.21 15.44 -26.19
N SER A 108 6.54 16.58 -26.35
CA SER A 108 5.55 16.79 -27.41
C SER A 108 5.96 18.03 -28.21
N GLY A 109 6.46 17.84 -29.43
CA GLY A 109 6.97 18.94 -30.27
C GLY A 109 8.25 19.60 -29.74
N SER A 110 8.45 20.88 -30.09
CA SER A 110 9.62 21.70 -29.72
C SER A 110 9.68 22.13 -28.24
N SER A 111 8.70 21.72 -27.42
CA SER A 111 8.63 22.08 -26.00
C SER A 111 8.95 20.88 -25.10
N ILE A 112 9.97 21.04 -24.25
CA ILE A 112 10.24 20.13 -23.12
C ILE A 112 9.32 20.55 -21.98
N ARG A 113 8.14 19.94 -21.89
CA ARG A 113 7.20 20.16 -20.77
C ARG A 113 7.57 19.28 -19.58
N GLY A 114 8.66 19.63 -18.88
CA GLY A 114 8.99 19.12 -17.55
C GLY A 114 8.95 17.59 -17.33
N GLU A 115 9.05 17.20 -16.06
CA GLU A 115 8.91 15.80 -15.63
C GLU A 115 7.48 15.50 -15.18
N HIS A 116 6.93 14.37 -15.64
CA HIS A 116 5.58 13.93 -15.25
C HIS A 116 5.61 12.62 -14.45
N PRO A 117 4.63 12.40 -13.56
CA PRO A 117 4.45 11.10 -12.92
C PRO A 117 4.21 9.99 -13.97
N SER A 118 4.91 8.87 -13.85
CA SER A 118 4.65 7.70 -14.69
C SER A 118 3.23 7.17 -14.46
N ARG A 119 2.49 6.96 -15.56
CA ARG A 119 1.22 6.22 -15.61
C ARG A 119 1.42 4.72 -15.88
N ARG A 120 2.67 4.31 -16.14
CA ARG A 120 3.10 2.93 -16.40
C ARG A 120 3.77 2.35 -15.15
N GLY A 121 4.11 1.06 -15.19
CA GLY A 121 4.78 0.35 -14.12
C GLY A 121 3.84 -0.43 -13.19
N ASN A 122 4.44 -1.12 -12.24
CA ASN A 122 3.78 -1.99 -11.28
C ASN A 122 3.03 -1.16 -10.22
N LYS A 123 1.70 -1.08 -10.38
CA LYS A 123 0.82 -0.31 -9.49
C LYS A 123 0.77 -0.87 -8.06
N THR A 124 0.91 -2.18 -7.90
CA THR A 124 0.93 -2.84 -6.58
C THR A 124 2.19 -2.42 -5.82
N LEU A 125 3.36 -2.51 -6.46
CA LEU A 125 4.63 -2.09 -5.89
C LEU A 125 4.65 -0.59 -5.61
N LYS A 126 4.15 0.24 -6.55
CA LYS A 126 4.02 1.69 -6.35
C LYS A 126 3.21 2.02 -5.09
N ARG A 127 2.07 1.35 -4.91
CA ARG A 127 1.20 1.55 -3.75
C ARG A 127 1.89 1.11 -2.46
N ALA A 128 2.57 -0.04 -2.47
CA ALA A 128 3.32 -0.52 -1.31
C ALA A 128 4.41 0.48 -0.88
N LEU A 129 5.21 0.97 -1.83
CA LEU A 129 6.26 1.95 -1.58
C LEU A 129 5.70 3.31 -1.12
N PHE A 130 4.58 3.76 -1.69
CA PHE A 130 3.91 4.98 -1.26
C PHE A 130 3.39 4.88 0.19
N LEU A 131 2.69 3.79 0.52
CA LEU A 131 2.19 3.58 1.88
C LEU A 131 3.34 3.41 2.88
N SER A 132 4.43 2.77 2.46
CA SER A 132 5.64 2.68 3.27
C SER A 132 6.27 4.04 3.55
N ALA A 133 6.38 4.90 2.52
CA ALA A 133 6.85 6.27 2.68
C ALA A 133 5.96 7.11 3.60
N PHE A 134 4.64 6.94 3.51
CA PHE A 134 3.69 7.61 4.41
C PHE A 134 3.85 7.14 5.86
N ALA A 135 3.93 5.82 6.09
CA ALA A 135 4.17 5.26 7.43
C ALA A 135 5.54 5.70 8.00
N ALA A 136 6.54 5.86 7.15
CA ALA A 136 7.86 6.33 7.52
C ALA A 136 7.92 7.81 7.93
N LEU A 137 6.85 8.60 7.81
CA LEU A 137 6.87 10.00 8.28
C LEU A 137 7.05 10.15 9.80
N ARG A 138 6.97 9.05 10.57
CA ARG A 138 7.32 9.02 11.99
C ARG A 138 8.82 8.88 12.25
N ASP A 139 9.60 8.50 11.23
CA ASP A 139 11.06 8.42 11.28
C ASP A 139 11.67 9.80 10.95
N PRO A 140 12.58 10.35 11.79
CA PRO A 140 13.14 11.69 11.61
C PRO A 140 13.81 11.93 10.25
N ILE A 141 14.51 10.93 9.70
CA ILE A 141 15.24 11.06 8.43
C ILE A 141 14.25 11.18 7.26
N SER A 142 13.22 10.33 7.27
CA SER A 142 12.14 10.36 6.29
C SER A 142 11.30 11.63 6.40
N GLN A 143 11.00 12.07 7.63
CA GLN A 143 10.29 13.32 7.90
C GLN A 143 11.06 14.54 7.40
N ALA A 144 12.36 14.64 7.70
CA ALA A 144 13.20 15.75 7.26
C ALA A 144 13.26 15.86 5.73
N TYR A 145 13.41 14.72 5.03
CA TYR A 145 13.36 14.71 3.56
C TYR A 145 12.00 15.16 3.03
N TYR A 146 10.91 14.66 3.61
CA TYR A 146 9.56 15.04 3.24
C TYR A 146 9.35 16.55 3.43
N THR A 147 9.69 17.10 4.60
CA THR A 147 9.57 18.53 4.90
C THR A 147 10.38 19.38 3.94
N ARG A 148 11.62 18.99 3.62
CA ARG A 148 12.43 19.66 2.61
C ARG A 148 11.74 19.68 1.24
N LYS A 149 11.07 18.60 0.83
CA LYS A 149 10.30 18.57 -0.43
C LYS A 149 9.07 19.46 -0.39
N ILE A 150 8.38 19.56 0.74
CA ILE A 150 7.28 20.52 0.95
C ILE A 150 7.79 21.97 0.84
N GLN A 151 8.92 22.29 1.47
CA GLN A 151 9.56 23.62 1.39
C GLN A 151 10.00 23.97 -0.04
N GLN A 152 10.36 22.97 -0.86
CA GLN A 152 10.63 23.13 -2.29
C GLN A 152 9.35 23.30 -3.14
N GLY A 153 8.18 23.54 -2.53
CA GLY A 153 6.91 23.78 -3.21
C GLY A 153 6.19 22.53 -3.71
N LYS A 154 6.63 21.31 -3.33
CA LYS A 154 5.91 20.08 -3.70
C LYS A 154 4.64 19.92 -2.85
N ARG A 155 3.56 19.45 -3.49
CA ARG A 155 2.34 19.06 -2.76
C ARG A 155 2.59 17.77 -1.95
N HIS A 156 1.77 17.51 -0.93
CA HIS A 156 1.85 16.32 -0.07
C HIS A 156 2.14 15.01 -0.83
N ASN A 157 1.29 14.66 -1.81
CA ASN A 157 1.45 13.43 -2.58
C ASN A 157 2.73 13.42 -3.44
N GLN A 158 3.17 14.59 -3.94
CA GLN A 158 4.41 14.70 -4.70
C GLN A 158 5.64 14.50 -3.79
N ALA A 159 5.61 15.07 -2.58
CA ALA A 159 6.64 14.89 -1.58
C ALA A 159 6.74 13.42 -1.12
N LEU A 160 5.59 12.74 -0.91
CA LEU A 160 5.55 11.31 -0.61
C LEU A 160 6.08 10.44 -1.73
N ILE A 161 5.75 10.74 -3.00
CA ILE A 161 6.29 9.99 -4.14
C ILE A 161 7.80 10.20 -4.28
N ALA A 162 8.30 11.41 -4.04
CA ALA A 162 9.74 11.67 -4.01
C ALA A 162 10.42 10.89 -2.87
N LEU A 163 9.80 10.83 -1.69
CA LEU A 163 10.28 10.03 -0.57
C LEU A 163 10.26 8.53 -0.91
N ALA A 164 9.18 8.03 -1.50
CA ALA A 164 9.07 6.65 -1.97
C ALA A 164 10.15 6.31 -3.02
N ARG A 165 10.44 7.23 -3.95
CA ARG A 165 11.53 7.08 -4.93
C ARG A 165 12.89 6.95 -4.24
N ARG A 166 13.22 7.83 -3.29
CA ARG A 166 14.47 7.74 -2.51
C ARG A 166 14.55 6.42 -1.73
N ARG A 167 13.45 6.04 -1.08
CA ARG A 167 13.36 4.80 -0.31
C ARG A 167 13.49 3.55 -1.20
N CYS A 168 13.02 3.62 -2.44
CA CYS A 168 13.21 2.57 -3.43
C CYS A 168 14.69 2.33 -3.75
N ASP A 169 15.54 3.37 -3.74
CA ASP A 169 16.98 3.20 -3.94
C ASP A 169 17.63 2.48 -2.76
N VAL A 170 17.25 2.86 -1.54
CA VAL A 170 17.72 2.21 -0.32
C VAL A 170 17.28 0.75 -0.28
N LEU A 171 16.01 0.47 -0.60
CA LEU A 171 15.47 -0.87 -0.66
C LEU A 171 16.24 -1.76 -1.66
N PHE A 172 16.59 -1.21 -2.82
CA PHE A 172 17.41 -1.91 -3.81
C PHE A 172 18.77 -2.31 -3.23
N ALA A 173 19.47 -1.38 -2.57
CA ALA A 173 20.77 -1.66 -1.95
C ALA A 173 20.66 -2.72 -0.85
N MET A 174 19.67 -2.61 0.04
CA MET A 174 19.40 -3.59 1.10
C MET A 174 19.16 -4.99 0.55
N LEU A 175 18.36 -5.11 -0.52
CA LEU A 175 18.06 -6.39 -1.17
C LEU A 175 19.26 -6.98 -1.91
N ARG A 176 20.07 -6.13 -2.57
CA ARG A 176 21.29 -6.54 -3.27
C ARG A 176 22.34 -7.07 -2.28
N ASP A 177 22.52 -6.38 -1.17
CA ASP A 177 23.59 -6.65 -0.21
C ASP A 177 23.16 -7.62 0.92
N GLY A 178 21.87 -7.94 1.01
CA GLY A 178 21.30 -8.69 2.13
C GLY A 178 21.43 -7.97 3.47
N ALA A 179 21.59 -6.64 3.44
CA ALA A 179 21.95 -5.83 4.60
C ALA A 179 20.74 -5.14 5.22
N LEU A 180 20.74 -5.03 6.55
CA LEU A 180 19.73 -4.26 7.29
C LEU A 180 19.81 -2.77 6.93
N TYR A 181 18.68 -2.07 7.12
CA TYR A 181 18.58 -0.63 6.90
C TYR A 181 19.58 0.11 7.78
N GLN A 182 20.44 0.90 7.13
CA GLN A 182 21.33 1.82 7.79
C GLN A 182 20.83 3.25 7.56
N PRO A 183 20.54 4.01 8.64
CA PRO A 183 20.13 5.40 8.52
C PRO A 183 21.29 6.21 7.92
N GLN A 184 21.12 6.69 6.69
CA GLN A 184 22.09 7.64 6.15
C GLN A 184 21.83 9.04 6.71
N PRO A 185 22.84 9.70 7.28
CA PRO A 185 22.70 11.04 7.80
C PRO A 185 22.24 12.00 6.71
N ILE A 186 21.42 12.97 7.10
CA ILE A 186 20.97 14.04 6.21
C ILE A 186 22.23 14.84 5.85
N PRO A 187 22.58 14.99 4.56
CA PRO A 187 23.69 15.86 4.19
C PRO A 187 23.40 17.26 4.73
N ASN A 188 24.33 17.81 5.51
CA ASN A 188 24.21 19.18 6.01
C ASN A 188 24.00 20.14 4.82
N PRO A 189 23.16 21.17 4.99
CA PRO A 189 22.84 22.13 3.94
C PRO A 189 24.08 22.84 3.40
#